data_AF-A0A950UFD1-F1
#
_entry.id   AF-A0A950UFD1-F1
#
_cell.length_a   1.000
_cell.length_b   1.000
_cell.length_c   1.000
_cell.angle_alpha   90.00
_cell.angle_beta   90.00
_cell.angle_gamma   90.00
#
_symmetry.space_group_name_H-M   'P 1'
#
loop_
_entity.id
_entity.type
_entity.pdbx_description
1 polymer ?
#
loop_
_entity_poly.entity_id
_entity_poly.type
_entity_poly.pdbx_seq_one_letter_code
_entity_poly.pdbx_strand_id
1 'polypeptide(L)'
;MLRLKVFEWRDSVREVHEWSALNHDFTVGSNGDLSLPLIGTVPTAGKTVQELADNIAERLQSAVGMAKPPQVSVEIAQYRPFYIVGAVNKPGEYSYRPGLTVLQAIGIAGGLFRLSDDSMLQFRRAAQTTSGEFRVLVLQSNRLQARRARLQAELSGAKEPTFPPELIKQQSVPEIAAALQGERQAFAAHRDRLQSEVASRNQLKDLLGREIVSLQDKIGSADQEIGMLKGELSKV
;
A
#
# COMPACT_ATOMS: atom_id res chain seq x y z
N MET A 1 25.38 -36.00 2.04
CA MET A 1 25.27 -37.43 1.69
C MET A 1 26.66 -37.96 1.42
N LEU A 2 26.96 -39.16 1.90
CA LEU A 2 28.22 -39.86 1.69
C LEU A 2 27.93 -41.11 0.86
N ARG A 3 28.75 -41.36 -0.16
CA ARG A 3 28.73 -42.59 -0.95
C ARG A 3 29.75 -43.54 -0.33
N LEU A 4 29.29 -44.73 0.00
CA LEU A 4 30.14 -45.79 0.53
C LEU A 4 30.34 -46.87 -0.53
N LYS A 5 31.55 -47.39 -0.64
CA LYS A 5 31.86 -48.60 -1.40
C LYS A 5 32.74 -49.52 -0.56
N VAL A 6 32.33 -50.77 -0.41
CA VAL A 6 32.99 -51.77 0.43
C VAL A 6 33.28 -53.02 -0.40
N PHE A 7 34.56 -53.41 -0.39
CA PHE A 7 35.09 -54.55 -1.12
C PHE A 7 35.88 -55.46 -0.18
N GLU A 8 35.69 -56.77 -0.29
CA GLU A 8 36.44 -57.77 0.45
C GLU A 8 37.18 -58.67 -0.52
N TRP A 9 38.49 -58.84 -0.33
CA TRP A 9 39.24 -59.85 -1.07
C TRP A 9 39.13 -61.21 -0.38
N ARG A 10 38.55 -62.20 -1.06
CA ARG A 10 38.43 -63.57 -0.52
C ARG A 10 39.50 -64.48 -1.14
N ASP A 11 40.57 -64.70 -0.37
CA ASP A 11 41.71 -65.56 -0.75
C ASP A 11 41.27 -66.99 -1.16
N SER A 12 40.19 -67.52 -0.56
CA SER A 12 39.66 -68.86 -0.83
C SER A 12 39.03 -69.03 -2.21
N VAL A 13 38.48 -67.95 -2.78
CA VAL A 13 37.77 -67.97 -4.08
C VAL A 13 38.56 -67.18 -5.14
N ARG A 14 39.61 -66.44 -4.74
CA ARG A 14 40.35 -65.47 -5.59
C ARG A 14 39.43 -64.46 -6.27
N GLU A 15 38.36 -64.07 -5.59
CA GLU A 15 37.37 -63.11 -6.08
C GLU A 15 37.24 -61.91 -5.12
N VAL A 16 36.92 -60.75 -5.70
CA VAL A 16 36.51 -59.56 -4.96
C VAL A 16 35.02 -59.69 -4.67
N HIS A 17 34.66 -59.74 -3.40
CA HIS A 17 33.27 -59.72 -2.97
C HIS A 17 32.84 -58.27 -2.71
N GLU A 18 31.83 -57.82 -3.47
CA GLU A 18 31.20 -56.51 -3.26
C GLU A 18 30.06 -56.62 -2.26
N TRP A 19 30.06 -55.75 -1.26
CA TRP A 19 28.99 -55.68 -0.27
C TRP A 19 27.86 -54.80 -0.80
N SER A 20 27.00 -55.37 -1.65
CA SER A 20 25.90 -54.63 -2.30
C SER A 20 25.02 -53.84 -1.32
N ALA A 21 24.76 -54.38 -0.13
CA ALA A 21 23.98 -53.72 0.93
C ALA A 21 24.66 -52.48 1.55
N LEU A 22 25.98 -52.35 1.41
CA LEU A 22 26.77 -51.22 1.90
C LEU A 22 27.22 -50.28 0.78
N ASN A 23 27.01 -50.65 -0.49
CA ASN A 23 27.43 -49.88 -1.67
C ASN A 23 26.36 -48.84 -2.09
N HIS A 24 25.94 -48.00 -1.16
CA HIS A 24 24.85 -47.02 -1.35
C HIS A 24 25.21 -45.62 -0.85
N ASP A 25 24.33 -44.66 -1.18
CA ASP A 25 24.41 -43.29 -0.70
C ASP A 25 23.70 -43.18 0.66
N PHE A 26 24.47 -42.87 1.69
CA PHE A 26 23.98 -42.73 3.06
C PHE A 26 23.89 -41.26 3.47
N THR A 27 22.83 -40.93 4.19
CA THR A 27 22.62 -39.57 4.69
C THR A 27 23.22 -39.44 6.09
N VAL A 28 24.00 -38.38 6.31
CA VAL A 28 24.53 -38.02 7.63
C VAL A 28 23.42 -37.33 8.41
N GLY A 29 23.09 -37.87 9.58
CA GLY A 29 22.06 -37.34 10.48
C GLY A 29 22.38 -35.95 11.00
N SER A 30 21.40 -35.30 11.66
CA SER A 30 21.56 -33.99 12.29
C SER A 30 22.68 -33.95 13.33
N ASN A 31 22.91 -35.08 14.00
CA ASN A 31 23.90 -35.21 15.07
C ASN A 31 25.32 -35.46 14.56
N GLY A 32 25.53 -35.51 13.23
CA GLY A 32 26.82 -35.83 12.63
C GLY A 32 27.14 -37.33 12.57
N ASP A 33 26.14 -38.18 12.79
CA ASP A 33 26.29 -39.63 12.73
C ASP A 33 25.83 -40.19 11.38
N LEU A 34 26.52 -41.23 10.92
CA LEU A 34 26.16 -42.02 9.75
C LEU A 34 25.56 -43.34 10.22
N SER A 35 24.34 -43.63 9.80
CA SER A 35 23.70 -44.92 10.09
C SER A 35 24.02 -45.91 8.98
N LEU A 36 24.75 -46.97 9.33
CA LEU A 36 25.14 -48.02 8.40
C LEU A 36 24.53 -49.37 8.83
N PRO A 37 24.05 -50.19 7.87
CA PRO A 37 23.72 -51.58 8.15
C PRO A 37 24.90 -52.31 8.78
N LEU A 38 24.63 -53.29 9.65
CA LEU A 38 25.60 -54.16 10.33
C LEU A 38 26.44 -53.52 11.45
N ILE A 39 26.77 -52.23 11.37
CA ILE A 39 27.64 -51.55 12.35
C ILE A 39 26.97 -50.39 13.11
N GLY A 40 25.70 -50.10 12.81
CA GLY A 40 24.91 -49.09 13.51
C GLY A 40 25.36 -47.66 13.22
N THR A 41 25.32 -46.79 14.22
CA THR A 41 25.66 -45.36 14.10
C THR A 41 27.17 -45.14 14.24
N VAL A 42 27.78 -44.51 13.24
CA VAL A 42 29.21 -44.16 13.20
C VAL A 42 29.37 -42.64 13.23
N PRO A 43 30.13 -42.07 14.18
CA PRO A 43 30.36 -40.64 14.25
C PRO A 43 31.27 -40.17 13.10
N THR A 44 30.78 -39.18 12.34
CA THR A 44 31.49 -38.61 11.16
C THR A 44 32.02 -37.20 11.40
N ALA A 45 31.57 -36.52 12.45
CA ALA A 45 31.98 -35.15 12.74
C ALA A 45 33.50 -35.06 13.00
N GLY A 46 34.17 -34.10 12.35
CA GLY A 46 35.59 -33.81 12.57
C GLY A 46 36.57 -34.81 11.94
N LYS A 47 36.10 -35.88 11.29
CA LYS A 47 36.96 -36.87 10.64
C LYS A 47 37.16 -36.56 9.16
N THR A 48 38.34 -36.89 8.65
CA THR A 48 38.56 -36.91 7.20
C THR A 48 37.83 -38.10 6.57
N VAL A 49 37.63 -38.03 5.25
CA VAL A 49 37.01 -39.10 4.48
C VAL A 49 37.78 -40.43 4.64
N GLN A 50 39.11 -40.34 4.76
CA GLN A 50 40.00 -41.49 4.91
C GLN A 50 39.92 -42.08 6.33
N GLU A 51 39.97 -41.24 7.37
CA GLU A 51 39.79 -41.70 8.76
C GLU A 51 38.41 -42.32 8.99
N LEU A 52 37.39 -41.80 8.30
CA LEU A 52 36.05 -42.38 8.35
C LEU A 52 36.00 -43.75 7.67
N ALA A 53 36.68 -43.91 6.52
CA ALA A 53 36.79 -45.19 5.84
C ALA A 53 37.47 -46.25 6.71
N ASP A 54 38.60 -45.90 7.33
CA ASP A 54 39.34 -46.79 8.24
C ASP A 54 38.50 -47.19 9.45
N ASN A 55 37.79 -46.23 10.07
CA ASN A 55 36.93 -46.52 11.21
C ASN A 55 35.73 -47.42 10.85
N ILE A 56 35.18 -47.27 9.64
CA ILE A 56 34.12 -48.15 9.13
C ILE A 56 34.67 -49.55 8.87
N ALA A 57 35.88 -49.66 8.30
CA ALA A 57 36.54 -50.95 8.06
C ALA A 57 36.78 -51.73 9.35
N GLU A 58 37.32 -51.08 10.39
CA GLU A 58 37.55 -51.70 11.72
C GLU A 58 36.25 -52.16 12.40
N ARG A 59 35.20 -51.34 12.31
CA ARG A 59 33.88 -51.67 12.87
C ARG A 59 33.22 -52.82 12.12
N LEU A 60 33.32 -52.85 10.78
CA LEU A 60 32.81 -53.96 9.96
C LEU A 60 33.56 -55.25 10.25
N GLN A 61 34.89 -55.17 10.40
CA GLN A 61 35.72 -56.31 10.76
C GLN A 61 35.27 -56.91 12.09
N SER A 62 35.08 -56.07 13.11
CA SER A 62 34.69 -56.49 14.46
C SER A 62 33.25 -57.01 14.52
N ALA A 63 32.31 -56.40 13.80
CA ALA A 63 30.90 -56.76 13.82
C ALA A 63 30.60 -58.07 13.09
N VAL A 64 31.33 -58.38 12.01
CA VAL A 64 31.13 -59.60 11.20
C VAL A 64 32.14 -60.71 11.56
N GLY A 65 33.20 -60.39 12.31
CA GLY A 65 34.23 -61.36 12.71
C GLY A 65 35.18 -61.71 11.56
N MET A 66 35.59 -60.71 10.75
CA MET A 66 36.48 -60.93 9.61
C MET A 66 37.96 -61.01 10.06
N ALA A 67 38.74 -61.88 9.41
CA ALA A 67 40.17 -62.04 9.70
C ALA A 67 41.03 -60.85 9.21
N LYS A 68 40.58 -60.16 8.16
CA LYS A 68 41.21 -58.95 7.61
C LYS A 68 40.16 -57.85 7.46
N PRO A 69 40.51 -56.57 7.64
CA PRO A 69 39.58 -55.48 7.40
C PRO A 69 39.21 -55.39 5.91
N PRO A 70 37.93 -55.13 5.58
CA PRO A 70 37.51 -54.90 4.20
C PRO A 70 38.07 -53.57 3.69
N GLN A 71 38.24 -53.45 2.36
CA GLN A 71 38.58 -52.17 1.75
C GLN A 71 37.33 -51.30 1.65
N VAL A 72 37.36 -50.16 2.33
CA VAL A 72 36.26 -49.19 2.35
C VAL A 72 36.72 -47.92 1.65
N SER A 73 35.90 -47.43 0.72
CA SER A 73 36.05 -46.13 0.08
C SER A 73 34.84 -45.28 0.40
N VAL A 74 35.08 -44.08 0.93
CA VAL A 74 34.05 -43.09 1.23
C VAL A 74 34.25 -41.92 0.26
N GLU A 75 33.16 -41.41 -0.31
CA GLU A 75 33.16 -40.22 -1.14
C GLU A 75 32.02 -39.28 -0.72
N ILE A 76 32.20 -37.97 -0.89
CA ILE A 76 31.14 -37.00 -0.60
C ILE A 76 30.25 -36.88 -1.84
N ALA A 77 29.04 -37.45 -1.78
CA ALA A 77 28.09 -37.39 -2.89
C ALA A 77 27.43 -36.00 -3.01
N GLN A 78 27.08 -35.39 -1.87
CA GLN A 78 26.45 -34.07 -1.84
C GLN A 78 26.70 -33.37 -0.51
N TYR A 79 27.12 -32.11 -0.55
CA TYR A 79 27.23 -31.26 0.64
C TYR A 79 25.86 -30.76 1.09
N ARG A 80 25.74 -30.40 2.38
CA ARG A 80 24.54 -29.76 2.90
C ARG A 80 24.36 -28.38 2.23
N PRO A 81 23.15 -28.05 1.75
CA PRO A 81 22.86 -26.74 1.20
C PRO A 81 22.87 -25.66 2.30
N PHE A 82 23.01 -24.41 1.89
CA PHE A 82 22.96 -23.23 2.76
C PHE A 82 21.99 -22.20 2.18
N TYR A 83 21.52 -21.28 3.02
CA TYR A 83 20.52 -20.28 2.63
C TYR A 83 21.15 -18.89 2.54
N ILE A 84 20.77 -18.15 1.51
CA ILE A 84 21.11 -16.73 1.35
C ILE A 84 19.82 -15.93 1.51
N VAL A 85 19.82 -15.01 2.47
CA VAL A 85 18.67 -14.17 2.83
C VAL A 85 19.07 -12.70 2.90
N GLY A 86 18.09 -11.80 2.83
CA GLY A 86 18.29 -10.35 2.92
C GLY A 86 18.34 -9.64 1.56
N ALA A 87 19.08 -8.53 1.49
CA ALA A 87 19.16 -7.65 0.32
C ALA A 87 20.08 -8.21 -0.79
N VAL A 88 19.72 -9.37 -1.32
CA VAL A 88 20.35 -10.00 -2.48
C VAL A 88 19.34 -10.09 -3.63
N ASN A 89 19.84 -10.24 -4.85
CA ASN A 89 18.98 -10.31 -6.04
C ASN A 89 18.09 -11.57 -6.04
N LYS A 90 18.65 -12.73 -5.66
CA LYS A 90 17.94 -14.01 -5.59
C LYS A 90 18.14 -14.68 -4.23
N PRO A 91 17.33 -14.34 -3.21
CA PRO A 91 17.36 -15.08 -1.96
C PRO A 91 16.85 -16.51 -2.17
N GLY A 92 17.41 -17.47 -1.44
CA GLY A 92 17.05 -18.88 -1.59
C GLY A 92 18.09 -19.87 -1.09
N GLU A 93 17.86 -21.14 -1.41
CA GLU A 93 18.71 -22.27 -1.08
C GLU A 93 19.78 -22.50 -2.15
N TYR A 94 21.02 -22.72 -1.73
CA TYR A 94 22.17 -22.94 -2.61
C TYR A 94 23.02 -24.11 -2.15
N SER A 95 23.58 -24.86 -3.12
CA SER A 95 24.47 -25.98 -2.83
C SER A 95 25.85 -25.50 -2.37
N TYR A 96 26.34 -26.00 -1.24
CA TYR A 96 27.68 -25.72 -0.76
C TYR A 96 28.76 -26.39 -1.61
N ARG A 97 29.90 -25.70 -1.77
CA ARG A 97 31.11 -26.23 -2.42
C ARG A 97 32.33 -25.92 -1.55
N PRO A 98 33.33 -26.81 -1.47
CA PRO A 98 34.58 -26.52 -0.77
C PRO A 98 35.25 -25.26 -1.28
N GLY A 99 35.76 -24.42 -0.37
CA GLY A 99 36.40 -23.15 -0.71
C GLY A 99 35.45 -22.00 -1.05
N LEU A 100 34.12 -22.20 -0.94
CA LEU A 100 33.14 -21.14 -1.20
C LEU A 100 33.27 -20.00 -0.18
N THR A 101 33.54 -18.80 -0.68
CA THR A 101 33.58 -17.58 0.16
C THR A 101 32.22 -16.90 0.21
N VAL A 102 32.00 -16.04 1.22
CA VAL A 102 30.77 -15.23 1.34
C VAL A 102 30.56 -14.36 0.10
N LEU A 103 31.63 -13.79 -0.45
CA LEU A 103 31.57 -12.97 -1.65
C LEU A 103 31.12 -13.78 -2.88
N GLN A 104 31.65 -14.99 -3.04
CA GLN A 104 31.24 -15.90 -4.11
C GLN A 104 29.78 -16.34 -3.93
N ALA A 105 29.35 -16.63 -2.71
CA ALA A 105 27.96 -16.97 -2.40
C ALA A 105 27.00 -15.82 -2.79
N ILE A 106 27.31 -14.57 -2.43
CA ILE A 106 26.54 -13.39 -2.84
C ILE A 106 26.54 -13.25 -4.38
N GLY A 107 27.66 -13.53 -5.04
CA GLY A 107 27.75 -13.55 -6.50
C GLY A 107 26.82 -14.56 -7.15
N ILE A 108 26.76 -15.79 -6.63
CA ILE A 108 25.85 -16.85 -7.09
C ILE A 108 24.39 -16.45 -6.85
N ALA A 109 24.10 -15.71 -5.78
CA ALA A 109 22.78 -15.10 -5.53
C ALA A 109 22.43 -13.90 -6.42
N GLY A 110 23.25 -13.59 -7.43
CA GLY A 110 23.02 -12.48 -8.36
C GLY A 110 23.45 -11.11 -7.82
N GLY A 111 24.29 -11.08 -6.78
CA GLY A 111 24.80 -9.87 -6.16
C GLY A 111 23.85 -9.24 -5.13
N LEU A 112 24.26 -8.09 -4.60
CA LEU A 112 23.41 -7.27 -3.75
C LEU A 112 22.21 -6.75 -4.54
N PHE A 113 21.06 -6.69 -3.89
CA PHE A 113 19.86 -6.09 -4.46
C PHE A 113 20.13 -4.63 -4.81
N ARG A 114 19.88 -4.24 -6.06
CA ARG A 114 19.95 -2.85 -6.52
C ARG A 114 18.61 -2.50 -7.14
N LEU A 115 17.97 -1.43 -6.66
CA LEU A 115 16.85 -0.85 -7.38
C LEU A 115 17.37 -0.41 -8.75
N SER A 116 16.73 -0.90 -9.82
CA SER A 116 17.06 -0.47 -11.17
C SER A 116 16.72 1.02 -11.34
N ASP A 117 17.56 1.78 -12.04
CA ASP A 117 17.33 3.20 -12.29
C ASP A 117 15.96 3.47 -12.93
N ASP A 118 15.49 2.57 -13.81
CA ASP A 118 14.16 2.69 -14.43
C ASP A 118 13.02 2.60 -13.40
N SER A 119 13.11 1.70 -12.43
CA SER A 119 12.14 1.61 -11.34
C SER A 119 12.09 2.92 -10.55
N MET A 120 13.26 3.48 -10.22
CA MET A 120 13.37 4.78 -9.54
C MET A 120 12.78 5.92 -10.36
N LEU A 121 12.99 5.93 -11.69
CA LEU A 121 12.42 6.93 -12.58
C LEU A 121 10.90 6.80 -12.70
N GLN A 122 10.36 5.58 -12.74
CA GLN A 122 8.92 5.34 -12.72
C GLN A 122 8.29 5.79 -11.40
N PHE A 123 8.89 5.47 -10.26
CA PHE A 123 8.44 5.95 -8.94
C PHE A 123 8.45 7.48 -8.86
N ARG A 124 9.50 8.15 -9.36
CA ARG A 124 9.57 9.61 -9.40
C ARG A 124 8.49 10.22 -10.29
N ARG A 125 8.24 9.65 -11.47
CA ARG A 125 7.16 10.11 -12.37
C ARG A 125 5.79 9.93 -11.74
N ALA A 126 5.50 8.75 -11.18
CA ALA A 126 4.24 8.48 -10.51
C ALA A 126 4.02 9.40 -9.31
N ALA A 127 5.06 9.67 -8.52
CA ALA A 127 4.98 10.62 -7.40
C ALA A 127 4.69 12.05 -7.87
N GLN A 128 5.28 12.50 -8.98
CA GLN A 128 5.01 13.82 -9.55
C GLN A 128 3.57 13.95 -10.09
N THR A 129 3.09 12.96 -10.85
CA THR A 129 1.73 12.99 -11.40
C THR A 129 0.68 12.96 -10.29
N THR A 130 0.83 12.05 -9.32
CA THR A 130 -0.11 11.90 -8.19
C THR A 130 -0.15 13.17 -7.33
N SER A 131 0.99 13.81 -7.11
CA SER A 131 1.06 15.08 -6.36
C SER A 131 0.35 16.22 -7.10
N GLY A 132 0.43 16.24 -8.43
CA GLY A 132 -0.29 17.19 -9.27
C GLY A 132 -1.79 17.05 -9.16
N GLU A 133 -2.30 15.83 -9.33
CA GLU A 133 -3.74 15.52 -9.21
C GLU A 133 -4.28 15.81 -7.82
N PHE A 134 -3.53 15.43 -6.77
CA PHE A 134 -3.92 15.72 -5.39
C PHE A 134 -4.05 17.22 -5.12
N ARG A 135 -3.14 18.05 -5.67
CA ARG A 135 -3.22 19.51 -5.54
C ARG A 135 -4.48 20.08 -6.17
N VAL A 136 -4.88 19.59 -7.35
CA VAL A 136 -6.11 20.03 -8.03
C VAL A 136 -7.34 19.68 -7.20
N LEU A 137 -7.39 18.46 -6.65
CA LEU A 137 -8.50 18.00 -5.81
C LEU A 137 -8.64 18.81 -4.52
N VAL A 138 -7.52 19.13 -3.86
CA VAL A 138 -7.54 19.97 -2.64
C VAL A 138 -8.08 21.36 -2.96
N LEU A 139 -7.64 21.98 -4.06
CA LEU A 139 -8.16 23.29 -4.48
C LEU A 139 -9.65 23.25 -4.79
N GLN A 140 -10.12 22.19 -5.46
CA GLN A 140 -11.54 21.99 -5.75
C GLN A 140 -12.36 21.81 -4.47
N SER A 141 -11.87 21.00 -3.51
CA SER A 141 -12.48 20.82 -2.20
C SER A 141 -12.63 22.15 -1.46
N ASN A 142 -11.56 22.94 -1.40
CA ASN A 142 -11.55 24.24 -0.72
C ASN A 142 -12.55 25.23 -1.34
N ARG A 143 -12.63 25.28 -2.67
CA ARG A 143 -13.65 26.07 -3.38
C ARG A 143 -15.07 25.63 -3.05
N LEU A 144 -15.35 24.33 -3.02
CA LEU A 144 -16.67 23.80 -2.69
C LEU A 144 -17.06 24.11 -1.24
N GLN A 145 -16.12 24.03 -0.30
CA GLN A 145 -16.35 24.42 1.09
C GLN A 145 -16.68 25.91 1.22
N ALA A 146 -15.96 26.78 0.50
CA ALA A 146 -16.24 28.22 0.49
C ALA A 146 -17.62 28.53 -0.12
N ARG A 147 -17.97 27.88 -1.23
CA ARG A 147 -19.29 28.01 -1.86
C ARG A 147 -20.41 27.53 -0.94
N ARG A 148 -20.21 26.42 -0.23
CA ARG A 148 -21.16 25.90 0.75
C ARG A 148 -21.41 26.93 1.87
N ALA A 149 -20.36 27.54 2.40
CA ALA A 149 -20.48 28.57 3.42
C ALA A 149 -21.28 29.79 2.94
N ARG A 150 -21.04 30.23 1.69
CA ARG A 150 -21.85 31.29 1.06
C ARG A 150 -23.33 30.91 1.00
N LEU A 151 -23.64 29.72 0.49
CA LEU A 151 -25.03 29.26 0.36
C LEU A 151 -25.72 29.11 1.72
N GLN A 152 -25.01 28.63 2.75
CA GLN A 152 -25.56 28.55 4.11
C GLN A 152 -25.87 29.95 4.69
N ALA A 153 -25.04 30.94 4.40
CA ALA A 153 -25.28 32.33 4.80
C ALA A 153 -26.49 32.94 4.06
N GLU A 154 -26.64 32.65 2.77
CA GLU A 154 -27.81 33.07 1.98
C GLU A 154 -29.11 32.44 2.52
N LEU A 155 -29.08 31.14 2.83
CA LEU A 155 -30.23 30.41 3.37
C LEU A 155 -30.64 30.90 4.76
N SER A 156 -29.68 31.27 5.60
CA SER A 156 -29.93 31.76 6.96
C SER A 156 -30.26 33.25 7.03
N GLY A 157 -30.15 33.99 5.91
CA GLY A 157 -30.32 35.44 5.89
C GLY A 157 -29.22 36.19 6.67
N ALA A 158 -28.06 35.58 6.84
CA ALA A 158 -26.93 36.19 7.54
C ALA A 158 -26.40 37.43 6.80
N LYS A 159 -25.80 38.38 7.52
CA LYS A 159 -25.19 39.58 6.90
C LYS A 159 -23.89 39.28 6.16
N GLU A 160 -23.19 38.22 6.53
CA GLU A 160 -21.90 37.83 5.96
C GLU A 160 -21.72 36.30 5.96
N PRO A 161 -20.96 35.75 5.00
CA PRO A 161 -20.63 34.33 4.96
C PRO A 161 -19.57 33.95 5.99
N THR A 162 -19.90 33.00 6.87
CA THR A 162 -18.96 32.41 7.83
C THR A 162 -18.23 31.22 7.20
N PHE A 163 -16.95 31.40 6.87
CA PHE A 163 -16.14 30.35 6.26
C PHE A 163 -15.58 29.37 7.32
N PRO A 164 -15.36 28.10 6.96
CA PRO A 164 -14.69 27.13 7.83
C PRO A 164 -13.32 27.62 8.32
N PRO A 165 -12.95 27.33 9.59
CA PRO A 165 -11.70 27.81 10.19
C PRO A 165 -10.46 27.28 9.47
N GLU A 166 -10.57 26.12 8.82
CA GLU A 166 -9.52 25.51 8.00
C GLU A 166 -9.09 26.42 6.84
N LEU A 167 -10.06 27.02 6.14
CA LEU A 167 -9.80 27.91 5.01
C LEU A 167 -9.26 29.27 5.46
N ILE A 168 -9.73 29.76 6.62
CA ILE A 168 -9.25 31.02 7.20
C ILE A 168 -7.78 30.91 7.60
N LYS A 169 -7.39 29.79 8.22
CA LYS A 169 -5.98 29.52 8.56
C LYS A 169 -5.09 29.43 7.33
N GLN A 170 -5.64 28.98 6.20
CA GLN A 170 -4.93 28.83 4.93
C GLN A 170 -5.12 30.03 3.98
N GLN A 171 -5.64 31.15 4.48
CA GLN A 171 -5.89 32.35 3.66
C GLN A 171 -4.60 33.01 3.12
N SER A 172 -3.43 32.65 3.66
CA SER A 172 -2.12 33.07 3.12
C SER A 172 -1.79 32.47 1.76
N VAL A 173 -2.46 31.37 1.37
CA VAL A 173 -2.29 30.74 0.06
C VAL A 173 -3.05 31.55 -1.00
N PRO A 174 -2.38 32.06 -2.06
CA PRO A 174 -3.00 32.96 -3.04
C PRO A 174 -4.26 32.37 -3.70
N GLU A 175 -4.25 31.08 -4.04
CA GLU A 175 -5.41 30.45 -4.68
C GLU A 175 -6.64 30.38 -3.75
N ILE A 176 -6.42 30.19 -2.45
CA ILE A 176 -7.47 30.11 -1.43
C ILE A 176 -7.98 31.53 -1.13
N ALA A 177 -7.09 32.51 -1.01
CA ALA A 177 -7.46 33.91 -0.83
C ALA A 177 -8.37 34.42 -1.96
N ALA A 178 -7.99 34.14 -3.21
CA ALA A 178 -8.79 34.51 -4.38
C ALA A 178 -10.16 33.82 -4.39
N ALA A 179 -10.23 32.54 -4.01
CA ALA A 179 -11.50 31.81 -3.92
C ALA A 179 -12.42 32.39 -2.84
N LEU A 180 -11.90 32.67 -1.64
CA LEU A 180 -12.66 33.28 -0.55
C LEU A 180 -13.18 34.67 -0.91
N GLN A 181 -12.33 35.49 -1.55
CA GLN A 181 -12.71 36.82 -2.00
C GLN A 181 -13.80 36.76 -3.08
N GLY A 182 -13.67 35.83 -4.03
CA GLY A 182 -14.68 35.60 -5.06
C GLY A 182 -16.04 35.23 -4.48
N GLU A 183 -16.09 34.34 -3.48
CA GLU A 183 -17.35 33.99 -2.80
C GLU A 183 -17.94 35.16 -2.00
N ARG A 184 -17.11 35.98 -1.33
CA ARG A 184 -17.58 37.19 -0.63
C ARG A 184 -18.18 38.21 -1.60
N GLN A 185 -17.54 38.43 -2.75
CA GLN A 185 -18.04 39.34 -3.77
C GLN A 185 -19.35 38.84 -4.39
N ALA A 186 -19.44 37.53 -4.68
CA ALA A 186 -20.65 36.92 -5.19
C ALA A 186 -21.83 37.07 -4.20
N PHE A 187 -21.56 36.88 -2.90
CA PHE A 187 -22.54 37.07 -1.84
C PHE A 187 -23.04 38.52 -1.77
N ALA A 188 -22.12 39.49 -1.75
CA ALA A 188 -22.46 40.91 -1.70
C ALA A 188 -23.32 41.32 -2.90
N ALA A 189 -22.90 40.95 -4.11
CA ALA A 189 -23.63 41.24 -5.35
C ALA A 189 -25.04 40.64 -5.35
N HIS A 190 -25.20 39.41 -4.82
CA HIS A 190 -26.50 38.77 -4.74
C HIS A 190 -27.42 39.46 -3.72
N ARG A 191 -26.89 39.81 -2.55
CA ARG A 191 -27.64 40.55 -1.53
C ARG A 191 -28.09 41.92 -2.02
N ASP A 192 -27.20 42.66 -2.68
CA ASP A 192 -27.49 44.01 -3.18
C ASP A 192 -28.56 43.97 -4.28
N ARG A 193 -28.55 42.93 -5.13
CA ARG A 193 -29.62 42.67 -6.09
C ARG A 193 -30.96 42.43 -5.40
N LEU A 194 -31.00 41.54 -4.41
CA LEU A 194 -32.22 41.24 -3.65
C LEU A 194 -32.76 42.49 -2.93
N GLN A 195 -31.89 43.29 -2.32
CA GLN A 195 -32.30 44.53 -1.65
C GLN A 195 -32.90 45.53 -2.64
N SER A 196 -32.29 45.65 -3.82
CA SER A 196 -32.78 46.54 -4.88
C SER A 196 -34.13 46.07 -5.44
N GLU A 197 -34.35 44.75 -5.53
CA GLU A 197 -35.64 44.16 -5.94
C GLU A 197 -36.73 44.37 -4.87
N VAL A 198 -36.38 44.21 -3.58
CA VAL A 198 -37.30 44.51 -2.48
C VAL A 198 -37.67 45.99 -2.46
N ALA A 199 -36.68 46.88 -2.65
CA ALA A 199 -36.91 48.31 -2.67
C ALA A 199 -37.84 48.74 -3.82
N SER A 200 -37.63 48.23 -5.04
CA SER A 200 -38.48 48.56 -6.18
C SER A 200 -39.90 48.00 -6.03
N ARG A 201 -40.05 46.79 -5.49
CA ARG A 201 -41.37 46.21 -5.17
C ARG A 201 -42.10 47.03 -4.10
N ASN A 202 -41.40 47.53 -3.09
CA ASN A 202 -41.99 48.40 -2.07
C ASN A 202 -42.43 49.74 -2.68
N GLN A 203 -41.62 50.35 -3.55
CA GLN A 203 -42.01 51.56 -4.28
C GLN A 203 -43.28 51.35 -5.13
N LEU A 204 -43.40 50.20 -5.80
CA LEU A 204 -44.59 49.84 -6.57
C LEU A 204 -45.82 49.67 -5.65
N LYS A 205 -45.66 49.03 -4.50
CA LYS A 205 -46.71 48.89 -3.50
C LYS A 205 -47.20 50.25 -2.99
N ASP A 206 -46.28 51.19 -2.73
CA ASP A 206 -46.63 52.53 -2.25
C ASP A 206 -47.34 53.37 -3.34
N LEU A 207 -46.99 53.17 -4.61
CA LEU A 207 -47.70 53.79 -5.73
C LEU A 207 -49.14 53.27 -5.85
N LEU A 208 -49.31 51.94 -5.86
CA LEU A 208 -50.63 51.31 -5.90
C LEU A 208 -51.48 51.70 -4.67
N GLY A 209 -50.85 51.81 -3.49
CA GLY A 209 -51.52 52.28 -2.28
C GLY A 209 -52.07 53.70 -2.42
N ARG A 210 -51.28 54.62 -3.00
CA ARG A 210 -51.73 55.98 -3.30
C ARG A 210 -52.85 56.02 -4.33
N GLU A 211 -52.79 55.14 -5.33
CA GLU A 211 -53.84 55.02 -6.35
C GLU A 211 -55.16 54.52 -5.76
N ILE A 212 -55.12 53.51 -4.88
CA ILE A 212 -56.29 53.01 -4.15
C ILE A 212 -56.94 54.12 -3.33
N VAL A 213 -56.16 54.88 -2.54
CA VAL A 213 -56.69 55.99 -1.74
C VAL A 213 -57.36 57.03 -2.65
N SER A 214 -56.72 57.42 -3.75
CA SER A 214 -57.32 58.35 -4.70
C SER A 214 -58.63 57.83 -5.33
N LEU A 215 -58.71 56.53 -5.63
CA LEU A 215 -59.93 55.91 -6.13
C LEU A 215 -61.03 55.85 -5.06
N GLN A 216 -60.68 55.58 -3.80
CA GLN A 216 -61.62 55.60 -2.68
C GLN A 216 -62.21 57.01 -2.47
N ASP A 217 -61.38 58.05 -2.55
CA ASP A 217 -61.83 59.44 -2.47
C ASP A 217 -62.81 59.77 -3.61
N LYS A 218 -62.52 59.34 -4.84
CA LYS A 218 -63.42 59.51 -6.00
C LYS A 218 -64.76 58.80 -5.81
N ILE A 219 -64.76 57.57 -5.27
CA ILE A 219 -65.98 56.82 -4.96
C ILE A 219 -66.80 57.58 -3.90
N GLY A 220 -66.16 58.05 -2.83
CA GLY A 220 -66.81 58.82 -1.78
C GLY A 220 -67.47 60.11 -2.28
N SER A 221 -66.79 60.85 -3.17
CA SER A 221 -67.38 62.04 -3.82
C SER A 221 -68.58 61.68 -4.70
N ALA A 222 -68.50 60.60 -5.47
CA ALA A 222 -69.62 60.14 -6.31
C ALA A 222 -70.83 59.70 -5.47
N ASP A 223 -70.60 59.01 -4.35
CA ASP A 223 -71.67 58.61 -3.42
C ASP A 223 -72.37 59.83 -2.79
N GLN A 224 -71.61 60.88 -2.48
CA GLN A 224 -72.17 62.16 -2.00
C GLN A 224 -73.05 62.83 -3.06
N GLU A 225 -72.61 62.89 -4.32
CA GLU A 225 -73.41 63.42 -5.44
C GLU A 225 -74.70 62.64 -5.65
N ILE A 226 -74.64 61.30 -5.64
CA ILE A 226 -75.83 60.45 -5.74
C ILE A 226 -76.80 60.70 -4.58
N GLY A 227 -76.29 60.87 -3.36
CA GLY A 227 -77.09 61.20 -2.18
C GLY A 227 -77.81 62.54 -2.31
N MET A 228 -77.11 63.58 -2.80
CA MET A 228 -77.70 64.91 -3.03
C MET A 228 -78.83 64.85 -4.07
N LEU A 229 -78.59 64.20 -5.21
CA LEU A 229 -79.59 64.06 -6.28
C LEU A 229 -80.85 63.30 -5.80
N LYS A 230 -80.68 62.24 -5.01
CA LYS A 230 -81.82 61.52 -4.41
C LYS A 230 -82.62 62.38 -3.41
N GLY A 231 -81.94 63.24 -2.66
CA GLY A 231 -82.59 64.17 -1.73
C GLY A 231 -83.38 65.29 -2.41
N GLU A 232 -82.99 65.68 -3.63
CA GLU A 232 -83.76 66.61 -4.46
C GLU A 232 -84.97 65.92 -5.09
N LEU A 233 -84.80 64.68 -5.55
CA LEU A 233 -85.90 63.86 -6.10
C LEU A 233 -86.98 63.49 -5.09
N SER A 234 -86.72 63.55 -3.78
CA SER A 234 -87.72 63.31 -2.73
C SER A 234 -88.46 64.57 -2.28
N LYS A 235 -88.05 65.75 -2.76
CA LYS A 235 -88.69 67.05 -2.49
C LYS A 235 -89.65 67.51 -3.61
N VAL A 236 -89.80 66.70 -4.66
CA VAL A 236 -90.75 66.85 -5.76
C VAL A 236 -91.85 65.82 -5.59
#